data_AF-A0A356W6G1-F1
#
_entry.id   AF-A0A356W6G1-F1
#
_cell.length_a   1.000
_cell.length_b   1.000
_cell.length_c   1.000
_cell.angle_alpha   90.00
_cell.angle_beta   90.00
_cell.angle_gamma   90.00
#
_symmetry.space_group_name_H-M   'P 1'
#
loop_
_entity.id
_entity.type
_entity.pdbx_description
1 polymer ?
#
loop_
_entity_poly.entity_id
_entity_poly.type
_entity_poly.pdbx_seq_one_letter_code
_entity_poly.pdbx_strand_id
1 'polypeptide(L)'
;SLLGDPRVIRVRTSGDKIAALLIEAIQKGDSQEEYYSARLIIEAGGLQKRSKLRAAAESAQSTACLQLFADDAGDIEQRVKSVLKAEGVEIIPEALALFVGDLPGHRNLANSEIEKLALYARGLGRPLDLNDVRALSA
;
A
#
# COMPACT_ATOMS: atom_id res chain seq x y z
N SER A 1 29.12 -9.66 -1.53
CA SER A 1 29.72 -9.61 -2.87
C SER A 1 30.88 -8.63 -2.92
N LEU A 2 32.06 -9.10 -3.34
CA LEU A 2 33.20 -8.29 -3.79
C LEU A 2 33.02 -7.83 -5.25
N LEU A 3 31.85 -8.09 -5.85
CA LEU A 3 31.52 -7.83 -7.26
C LEU A 3 30.32 -6.88 -7.45
N GLY A 4 30.03 -6.03 -6.48
CA GLY A 4 29.29 -4.78 -6.75
C GLY A 4 27.78 -4.86 -6.99
N ASP A 5 27.08 -5.97 -6.70
CA ASP A 5 25.62 -5.98 -6.82
C ASP A 5 24.95 -4.95 -5.89
N PRO A 6 23.95 -4.19 -6.38
CA PRO A 6 23.20 -3.24 -5.57
C PRO A 6 22.66 -3.90 -4.30
N ARG A 7 23.12 -3.45 -3.14
CA ARG A 7 22.66 -3.99 -1.86
C ARG A 7 21.51 -3.16 -1.32
N VAL A 8 20.51 -3.82 -0.76
CA VAL A 8 19.41 -3.16 -0.06
C VAL A 8 19.45 -3.60 1.40
N ILE A 9 19.42 -2.63 2.31
CA ILE A 9 19.25 -2.85 3.75
C ILE A 9 17.85 -2.37 4.11
N ARG A 10 17.04 -3.24 4.70
CA ARG A 10 15.70 -2.91 5.18
C ARG A 10 15.68 -2.90 6.70
N VAL A 11 15.23 -1.79 7.28
CA VAL A 11 15.07 -1.62 8.71
C VAL A 11 13.60 -1.37 9.02
N ARG A 12 13.03 -2.14 9.96
CA ARG A 12 11.68 -1.93 10.47
C ARG A 12 11.77 -1.38 11.89
N THR A 13 11.08 -0.27 12.15
CA THR A 13 11.06 0.39 13.46
C THR A 13 9.65 0.78 13.87
N SER A 14 9.44 1.02 15.16
CA SER A 14 8.19 1.56 15.70
C SER A 14 8.47 2.94 16.29
N GLY A 15 7.92 3.98 15.67
CA GLY A 15 8.17 5.36 16.09
C GLY A 15 9.66 5.72 16.06
N ASP A 16 10.09 6.54 17.01
CA ASP A 16 11.46 7.07 17.10
C ASP A 16 12.44 6.17 17.89
N LYS A 17 12.11 4.90 18.17
CA LYS A 17 12.92 4.00 19.04
C LYS A 17 14.42 3.95 18.70
N ILE A 18 14.75 3.93 17.42
CA ILE A 18 16.13 3.92 16.91
C ILE A 18 16.43 5.14 16.03
N ALA A 19 15.67 6.23 16.21
CA ALA A 19 15.77 7.41 15.35
C ALA A 19 17.20 7.96 15.29
N ALA A 20 17.94 7.98 16.40
CA ALA A 20 19.31 8.49 16.42
C ALA A 20 20.23 7.79 15.40
N LEU A 21 20.19 6.45 15.34
CA LEU A 21 21.00 5.66 14.40
C LEU A 21 20.57 5.87 12.95
N LEU A 22 19.26 5.96 12.71
CA LEU A 22 18.72 6.18 11.37
C LEU A 22 18.98 7.61 10.87
N ILE A 23 18.91 8.60 11.76
CA ILE A 23 19.24 10.01 11.46
C ILE A 23 20.72 10.13 11.10
N GLU A 24 21.61 9.51 11.88
CA GLU A 24 23.04 9.47 11.56
C GLU A 24 23.27 8.81 10.19
N ALA A 25 22.58 7.71 9.90
CA ALA A 25 22.68 7.03 8.62
C ALA A 25 22.23 7.93 7.46
N ILE A 26 21.08 8.61 7.59
CA ILE A 26 20.55 9.56 6.59
C ILE A 26 21.55 10.70 6.36
N GLN A 27 22.04 11.34 7.43
CA GLN A 27 22.96 12.48 7.34
C GLN A 27 24.28 12.10 6.66
N LYS A 28 24.84 10.92 6.96
CA LYS A 28 26.02 10.41 6.26
C LYS A 28 25.73 10.13 4.79
N GLY A 29 24.55 9.57 4.48
CA GLY A 29 24.12 9.33 3.10
C GLY A 29 24.00 10.60 2.27
N ASP A 30 23.55 11.70 2.88
CA ASP A 30 23.45 13.02 2.26
C ASP A 30 24.78 13.78 2.17
N SER A 31 25.81 13.37 2.91
CA SER A 31 27.06 14.13 3.00
C SER A 31 27.86 14.17 1.70
N GLN A 32 27.69 13.17 0.84
CA GLN A 32 28.26 13.11 -0.50
C GLN A 32 27.48 12.09 -1.34
N GLU A 33 27.48 12.29 -2.65
CA GLU A 33 26.87 11.35 -3.58
C GLU A 33 27.53 9.96 -3.43
N GLU A 34 26.69 8.91 -3.47
CA GLU A 34 27.14 7.52 -3.34
C GLU A 34 27.95 7.18 -2.07
N TYR A 35 27.77 7.91 -0.95
CA TYR A 35 28.43 7.61 0.33
C TYR A 35 28.27 6.13 0.74
N TYR A 36 27.08 5.57 0.52
CA TYR A 36 26.83 4.14 0.69
C TYR A 36 26.73 3.44 -0.66
N SER A 37 27.38 2.28 -0.77
CA SER A 37 27.18 1.35 -1.88
C SER A 37 25.84 0.59 -1.82
N ALA A 38 25.00 0.88 -0.81
CA ALA A 38 23.73 0.21 -0.55
C ALA A 38 22.60 1.23 -0.42
N ARG A 39 21.37 0.82 -0.77
CA ARG A 39 20.14 1.59 -0.52
C ARG A 39 19.55 1.19 0.83
N LEU A 40 19.06 2.17 1.59
CA LEU A 40 18.41 1.96 2.88
C LEU A 40 16.90 2.16 2.73
N ILE A 41 16.12 1.13 3.10
CA ILE A 41 14.66 1.22 3.23
C ILE A 41 14.31 1.27 4.71
N ILE A 42 13.66 2.35 5.14
CA ILE A 42 13.17 2.52 6.50
C ILE A 42 11.65 2.34 6.49
N GLU A 43 11.18 1.30 7.16
CA GLU A 43 9.75 1.09 7.41
C GLU A 43 9.44 1.45 8.86
N ALA A 44 8.57 2.43 9.02
CA ALA A 44 7.99 2.76 10.30
C ALA A 44 6.46 2.58 10.24
N GLY A 45 5.85 2.29 11.38
CA GLY A 45 4.42 2.56 11.56
C GLY A 45 4.12 4.07 11.49
N GLY A 46 2.93 4.49 11.91
CA GLY A 46 2.57 5.90 11.89
C GLY A 46 3.59 6.79 12.63
N LEU A 47 4.17 7.77 11.92
CA LEU A 47 5.05 8.78 12.50
C LEU A 47 4.30 10.10 12.65
N GLN A 48 4.20 10.58 13.89
CA GLN A 48 3.59 11.88 14.19
C GLN A 48 4.41 13.02 13.57
N LYS A 49 3.80 14.19 13.34
CA LYS A 49 4.49 15.39 12.82
C LYS A 49 5.72 15.81 13.63
N ARG A 50 5.75 15.49 14.94
CA ARG A 50 6.88 15.76 15.85
C ARG A 50 7.98 14.69 15.86
N SER A 51 7.86 13.64 15.05
CA SER A 51 8.86 12.57 14.98
C SER A 51 10.17 13.12 14.43
N LYS A 52 11.27 12.85 15.15
CA LYS A 52 12.61 13.26 14.73
C LYS A 52 13.06 12.49 13.50
N LEU A 53 12.73 11.19 13.44
CA LEU A 53 13.01 10.37 12.27
C LEU A 53 12.30 10.89 11.02
N ARG A 54 11.00 11.22 11.14
CA ARG A 54 10.23 11.81 10.04
C ARG A 54 10.85 13.12 9.56
N ALA A 55 11.12 14.05 10.47
CA ALA A 55 11.68 15.35 10.13
C ALA A 55 13.03 15.23 9.41
N ALA A 56 13.91 14.37 9.91
CA ALA A 56 15.21 14.14 9.28
C ALA A 56 15.09 13.54 7.87
N ALA A 57 14.23 12.53 7.70
CA ALA A 57 14.02 11.90 6.40
C ALA A 57 13.37 12.84 5.37
N GLU A 58 12.39 13.66 5.78
CA GLU A 58 11.74 14.65 4.90
C GLU A 58 12.68 15.80 4.53
N SER A 59 13.67 16.12 5.37
CA SER A 59 14.66 17.17 5.11
C SER A 59 15.85 16.71 4.26
N ALA A 60 16.01 15.41 4.07
CA ALA A 60 17.19 14.83 3.43
C ALA A 60 17.12 14.90 1.90
N GLN A 61 18.25 15.19 1.27
CA GLN A 61 18.35 15.39 -0.17
C GLN A 61 18.32 14.08 -0.96
N SER A 62 18.92 13.02 -0.42
CA SER A 62 19.00 11.71 -1.06
C SER A 62 17.88 10.74 -0.64
N THR A 63 16.90 11.22 0.13
CA THR A 63 15.83 10.38 0.72
C THR A 63 14.47 10.67 0.10
N ALA A 64 13.80 9.63 -0.40
CA ALA A 64 12.40 9.69 -0.79
C ALA A 64 11.50 9.23 0.37
N CYS A 65 10.47 10.02 0.69
CA CYS A 65 9.51 9.70 1.74
C CYS A 65 8.14 9.35 1.15
N LEU A 66 7.62 8.17 1.48
CA LEU A 66 6.29 7.71 1.09
C LEU A 66 5.41 7.50 2.32
N GLN A 67 4.23 8.13 2.33
CA GLN A 67 3.23 7.92 3.37
C GLN A 67 2.23 6.86 2.88
N LEU A 68 2.09 5.77 3.63
CA LEU A 68 1.17 4.68 3.33
C LEU A 68 0.01 4.73 4.33
N PHE A 69 -1.15 5.17 3.85
CA PHE A 69 -2.38 5.22 4.64
C PHE A 69 -3.18 3.94 4.44
N ALA A 70 -3.99 3.59 5.44
CA ALA A 70 -5.01 2.57 5.27
C ALA A 70 -6.09 3.09 4.32
N ASP A 71 -6.62 2.21 3.48
CA ASP A 71 -7.74 2.53 2.61
C ASP A 71 -8.97 2.81 3.51
N ASP A 72 -9.70 3.90 3.22
CA ASP A 72 -11.01 4.13 3.83
C ASP A 72 -12.13 3.42 3.05
N ALA A 73 -13.38 3.52 3.52
CA ALA A 73 -14.51 2.87 2.85
C ALA A 73 -14.69 3.35 1.40
N GLY A 74 -14.44 4.65 1.13
CA GLY A 74 -14.53 5.23 -0.21
C GLY A 74 -13.41 4.73 -1.12
N ASP A 75 -12.19 4.62 -0.61
CA ASP A 75 -11.05 4.06 -1.34
C ASP A 75 -11.33 2.63 -1.80
N ILE A 76 -11.94 1.82 -0.93
CA ILE A 76 -12.32 0.43 -1.22
C ILE A 76 -13.40 0.39 -2.31
N GLU A 77 -14.47 1.19 -2.18
CA GLU A 77 -15.51 1.26 -3.22
C GLU A 77 -14.95 1.68 -4.59
N GLN A 78 -14.07 2.68 -4.62
CA GLN A 78 -13.45 3.14 -5.87
C GLN A 78 -12.54 2.08 -6.47
N ARG A 79 -11.82 1.32 -5.64
CA ARG A 79 -11.01 0.18 -6.08
C ARG A 79 -11.89 -0.88 -6.77
N VAL A 80 -12.98 -1.29 -6.14
CA VAL A 80 -13.94 -2.26 -6.71
C VAL A 80 -14.42 -1.79 -8.08
N LYS A 81 -14.92 -0.55 -8.16
CA LYS A 81 -15.41 0.04 -9.41
C LYS A 81 -14.33 0.09 -10.49
N SER A 82 -13.10 0.43 -10.11
CA SER A 82 -11.97 0.54 -11.05
C SER A 82 -11.59 -0.81 -11.65
N VAL A 83 -11.55 -1.87 -10.83
CA VAL A 83 -11.24 -3.22 -11.30
C VAL A 83 -12.37 -3.74 -12.20
N LEU A 84 -13.64 -3.58 -11.82
CA LEU A 84 -14.78 -4.00 -12.66
C LEU A 84 -14.83 -3.24 -13.99
N LYS A 85 -14.52 -1.94 -13.98
CA LYS A 85 -14.43 -1.13 -15.19
C LYS A 85 -13.36 -1.65 -16.15
N ALA A 86 -12.24 -2.16 -15.65
CA ALA A 86 -11.20 -2.77 -16.48
C ALA A 86 -11.70 -4.04 -17.21
N GLU A 87 -12.69 -4.72 -16.64
CA GLU A 87 -13.38 -5.86 -17.24
C GLU A 87 -14.61 -5.46 -18.08
N GLY A 88 -14.92 -4.16 -18.18
CA GLY A 88 -16.07 -3.65 -18.92
C GLY A 88 -17.42 -3.94 -18.26
N VAL A 89 -17.44 -4.18 -16.95
CA VAL A 89 -18.66 -4.55 -16.20
C VAL A 89 -18.97 -3.51 -15.12
N GLU A 90 -20.26 -3.23 -14.95
CA GLU A 90 -20.77 -2.37 -13.88
C GLU A 90 -21.30 -3.22 -12.71
N ILE A 91 -21.52 -2.60 -11.55
CA ILE A 91 -22.15 -3.21 -10.39
C ILE A 91 -23.25 -2.28 -9.88
N ILE A 92 -24.43 -2.82 -9.57
CA ILE A 92 -25.52 -2.00 -9.04
C ILE A 92 -25.19 -1.52 -7.61
N PRO A 93 -25.68 -0.35 -7.18
CA PRO A 93 -25.31 0.25 -5.90
C PRO A 93 -25.49 -0.68 -4.69
N GLU A 94 -26.59 -1.43 -4.64
CA GLU A 94 -26.91 -2.33 -3.54
C GLU A 94 -25.95 -3.52 -3.47
N ALA A 95 -25.54 -4.05 -4.63
CA ALA A 95 -24.57 -5.13 -4.73
C ALA A 95 -23.16 -4.66 -4.33
N LEU A 96 -22.77 -3.46 -4.73
CA LEU A 96 -21.51 -2.85 -4.30
C LEU A 96 -21.47 -2.67 -2.79
N ALA A 97 -22.53 -2.12 -2.21
CA ALA A 97 -22.61 -1.88 -0.77
C ALA A 97 -22.52 -3.20 0.02
N LEU A 98 -23.22 -4.25 -0.43
CA LEU A 98 -23.13 -5.58 0.17
C LEU A 98 -21.70 -6.14 0.06
N PHE A 99 -21.12 -6.13 -1.14
CA PHE A 99 -19.80 -6.68 -1.38
C PHE A 99 -18.72 -5.98 -0.55
N VAL A 100 -18.70 -4.65 -0.54
CA VAL A 100 -17.74 -3.86 0.24
C VAL A 100 -17.93 -4.06 1.75
N GLY A 101 -19.18 -4.19 2.22
CA GLY A 101 -19.50 -4.46 3.62
C GLY A 101 -19.00 -5.84 4.09
N ASP A 102 -18.97 -6.83 3.19
CA ASP A 102 -18.49 -8.18 3.48
C ASP A 102 -16.98 -8.34 3.30
N LEU A 103 -16.27 -7.33 2.77
CA LEU A 103 -14.83 -7.42 2.55
C LEU A 103 -14.08 -7.55 3.88
N PRO A 104 -13.10 -8.47 3.96
CA PRO A 104 -12.30 -8.63 5.16
C PRO A 104 -11.38 -7.43 5.38
N GLY A 105 -11.20 -7.01 6.63
CA GLY A 105 -10.36 -5.86 6.99
C GLY A 105 -8.85 -6.00 6.65
N HIS A 106 -8.40 -7.17 6.20
CA HIS A 106 -7.05 -7.37 5.70
C HIS A 106 -6.96 -7.03 4.21
N ARG A 107 -6.25 -5.94 3.87
CA ARG A 107 -6.13 -5.43 2.50
C ARG A 107 -5.76 -6.48 1.45
N ASN A 108 -4.83 -7.39 1.77
CA ASN A 108 -4.44 -8.44 0.82
C ASN A 108 -5.60 -9.40 0.52
N LEU A 109 -6.37 -9.77 1.55
CA LEU A 109 -7.52 -10.65 1.38
C LEU A 109 -8.66 -9.91 0.67
N ALA A 110 -8.91 -8.64 1.02
CA ALA A 110 -9.87 -7.80 0.30
C ALA A 110 -9.52 -7.70 -1.19
N ASN A 111 -8.25 -7.51 -1.54
CA ASN A 111 -7.83 -7.50 -2.94
C ASN A 111 -8.12 -8.82 -3.65
N SER A 112 -7.86 -9.97 -3.02
CA SER A 112 -8.20 -11.28 -3.60
C SER A 112 -9.70 -11.46 -3.82
N GLU A 113 -10.54 -10.96 -2.91
CA GLU A 113 -11.99 -10.98 -3.07
C GLU A 113 -12.45 -10.07 -4.23
N ILE A 114 -11.85 -8.88 -4.36
CA ILE A 114 -12.12 -7.95 -5.49
C ILE A 114 -11.72 -8.59 -6.82
N GLU A 115 -10.56 -9.24 -6.88
CA GLU A 115 -10.10 -9.97 -8.07
C GLU A 115 -11.06 -11.12 -8.41
N LYS A 116 -11.55 -11.87 -7.42
CA LYS A 116 -12.55 -12.93 -7.62
C LYS A 116 -13.85 -12.37 -8.22
N LEU A 117 -14.35 -11.25 -7.71
CA LEU A 117 -15.54 -10.58 -8.26
C LEU A 117 -15.32 -10.17 -9.72
N ALA A 118 -14.15 -9.61 -10.03
CA ALA A 118 -13.79 -9.21 -11.39
C ALA A 118 -13.69 -10.41 -12.35
N LEU A 119 -13.10 -11.52 -11.89
CA LEU A 119 -13.04 -12.76 -12.65
C LEU A 119 -14.43 -13.33 -12.94
N TYR A 120 -15.33 -13.32 -11.96
CA TYR A 120 -16.72 -13.75 -12.13
C TYR A 120 -17.46 -12.86 -13.15
N ALA A 121 -17.20 -11.55 -13.13
CA ALA A 121 -17.88 -10.57 -13.99
C ALA A 121 -17.54 -10.75 -15.49
N ARG A 122 -16.40 -11.34 -15.83
CA ARG A 122 -15.92 -11.44 -17.22
C ARG A 122 -16.94 -12.11 -18.14
N GLY A 123 -17.34 -11.38 -19.18
CA GLY A 123 -18.25 -11.89 -20.20
C GLY A 123 -19.72 -12.02 -19.74
N LEU A 124 -20.07 -11.51 -18.56
CA LEU A 124 -21.43 -11.58 -18.02
C LEU A 124 -22.46 -10.79 -18.87
N GLY A 125 -22.02 -9.71 -19.54
CA GLY A 125 -22.86 -8.94 -20.46
C GLY A 125 -23.97 -8.11 -19.79
N ARG A 126 -24.02 -8.08 -18.46
CA ARG A 126 -24.92 -7.27 -17.64
C ARG A 126 -24.21 -6.77 -16.38
N PRO A 127 -24.72 -5.72 -15.72
CA PRO A 127 -24.23 -5.32 -14.40
C PRO A 127 -24.37 -6.44 -13.37
N LEU A 128 -23.42 -6.49 -12.43
CA LEU A 128 -23.45 -7.37 -11.27
C LEU A 128 -24.59 -6.95 -10.32
N ASP A 129 -25.33 -7.93 -9.82
CA ASP A 129 -26.42 -7.75 -8.87
C ASP A 129 -26.15 -8.44 -7.51
N LEU A 130 -27.13 -8.39 -6.62
CA LEU A 130 -27.02 -8.99 -5.28
C LEU A 130 -26.83 -10.52 -5.32
N ASN A 131 -27.35 -11.20 -6.34
CA ASN A 131 -27.21 -12.65 -6.46
C ASN A 131 -25.79 -13.03 -6.86
N ASP A 132 -25.17 -12.24 -7.73
CA ASP A 132 -23.76 -12.45 -8.11
C ASP A 132 -22.82 -12.33 -6.90
N VAL A 133 -23.04 -11.31 -6.05
CA VAL A 133 -22.28 -11.14 -4.82
C VAL A 133 -22.49 -12.33 -3.88
N ARG A 134 -23.75 -12.74 -3.66
CA ARG A 134 -24.09 -13.89 -2.81
C ARG A 134 -23.54 -15.21 -3.32
N ALA A 135 -23.38 -15.37 -4.64
CA ALA A 135 -22.79 -16.58 -5.22
C ALA A 135 -21.28 -16.71 -4.92
N LEU A 136 -20.62 -15.59 -4.59
CA LEU A 136 -19.19 -15.52 -4.30
C LEU A 136 -18.87 -15.52 -2.80
N SER A 137 -19.83 -15.14 -1.97
CA SER A 137 -19.76 -15.22 -0.51
C SER A 137 -20.06 -16.65 -0.04
N ALA A 138 -19.10 -17.28 0.65
CA ALA A 138 -19.27 -18.59 1.30
C ALA A 138 -19.50 -18.42 2.80
#